data_AF-A0A0Q4UGG8-F1
#
_entry.id   AF-A0A0Q4UGG8-F1
#
_cell.length_a   1.000
_cell.length_b   1.000
_cell.length_c   1.000
_cell.angle_alpha   90.00
_cell.angle_beta   90.00
_cell.angle_gamma   90.00
#
_symmetry.space_group_name_H-M   'P 1'
#
loop_
_entity.id
_entity.type
_entity.pdbx_description
1 polymer ?
#
loop_
_entity_poly.entity_id
_entity_poly.type
_entity_poly.pdbx_seq_one_letter_code
_entity_poly.pdbx_strand_id
1 'polypeptide(L)'
;MSDDTQKLGILVGLYELAIGRLFEAVPGGGEAKRLFVEDVRQLLDSTNELQPHSPAAETYEALLRRLGAAGPDAAGGLGVVPTPERGLPPSGSGE
;
A
#
# COMPACT_ATOMS: atom_id res chain seq x y z
N MET A 1 7.24 16.19 -15.61
CA MET A 1 7.75 15.92 -14.24
C MET A 1 6.75 16.36 -13.17
N SER A 2 6.49 17.65 -12.92
CA SER A 2 5.55 18.06 -11.84
C SER A 2 4.08 17.67 -12.10
N ASP A 3 3.64 17.65 -13.36
CA ASP A 3 2.25 17.35 -13.74
C ASP A 3 1.93 15.84 -13.64
N ASP A 4 2.90 15.00 -14.02
CA ASP A 4 2.78 13.53 -13.97
C ASP A 4 2.71 13.03 -12.52
N THR A 5 3.53 13.61 -11.63
CA THR A 5 3.51 13.29 -10.19
C THR A 5 2.18 13.69 -9.55
N GLN A 6 1.59 14.81 -9.97
CA GLN A 6 0.30 15.27 -9.45
C GLN A 6 -0.86 14.38 -9.93
N LYS A 7 -0.85 13.98 -11.21
CA LYS A 7 -1.79 12.99 -11.75
C LYS A 7 -1.68 11.64 -11.06
N LEU A 8 -0.46 11.18 -10.77
CA LEU A 8 -0.25 9.96 -10.00
C LEU A 8 -0.86 10.07 -8.60
N GLY A 9 -0.66 11.19 -7.90
CA GLY A 9 -1.23 11.43 -6.58
C GLY A 9 -2.77 11.39 -6.58
N ILE A 10 -3.40 11.97 -7.60
CA ILE A 10 -4.86 11.93 -7.77
C ILE A 10 -5.35 10.50 -8.01
N LEU A 11 -4.66 9.74 -8.87
CA LEU A 11 -5.02 8.35 -9.15
C LEU A 11 -4.89 7.48 -7.90
N VAL A 12 -3.81 7.64 -7.13
CA VAL A 12 -3.60 6.93 -5.87
C VAL A 12 -4.73 7.24 -4.88
N GLY A 13 -5.09 8.52 -4.71
CA GLY A 13 -6.20 8.91 -3.84
C GLY A 13 -7.56 8.34 -4.28
N LEU A 14 -7.81 8.25 -5.59
CA LEU A 14 -9.02 7.64 -6.13
C LEU A 14 -9.08 6.13 -5.82
N TYR A 15 -7.95 5.43 -5.97
CA TYR A 15 -7.85 4.01 -5.66
C TYR A 15 -8.04 3.72 -4.17
N GLU A 16 -7.45 4.55 -3.29
CA GLU A 16 -7.64 4.43 -1.84
C GLU A 16 -9.12 4.59 -1.44
N LEU A 17 -9.80 5.58 -2.01
CA LEU A 17 -11.23 5.79 -1.79
C LEU A 17 -12.06 4.61 -2.33
N ALA A 18 -11.72 4.10 -3.51
CA ALA A 18 -12.41 2.96 -4.10
C ALA A 18 -12.28 1.69 -3.24
N ILE A 19 -11.10 1.41 -2.69
CA ILE A 19 -10.88 0.27 -1.80
C ILE A 19 -11.69 0.42 -0.50
N GLY A 20 -11.70 1.60 0.11
CA GLY A 20 -12.52 1.86 1.29
C GLY A 20 -14.01 1.67 1.02
N ARG A 21 -14.50 2.21 -0.09
CA ARG A 21 -15.90 2.09 -0.52
C ARG A 21 -16.31 0.68 -0.91
N LEU A 22 -15.38 -0.13 -1.44
CA LEU A 22 -15.65 -1.52 -1.83
C LEU A 22 -16.14 -2.35 -0.63
N PHE A 23 -15.55 -2.16 0.54
CA PHE A 23 -15.96 -2.84 1.77
C PHE A 23 -17.21 -2.24 2.40
N GLU A 24 -17.52 -0.97 2.17
CA GLU A 24 -18.74 -0.33 2.69
C GLU A 24 -19.98 -0.63 1.83
N ALA A 25 -19.80 -0.78 0.52
CA ALA A 25 -20.89 -0.93 -0.44
C ALA A 25 -21.48 -2.34 -0.50
N VAL A 26 -20.81 -3.34 0.06
CA VAL A 26 -21.19 -4.75 -0.03
C VAL A 26 -21.72 -5.26 1.32
N PRO A 27 -22.86 -5.99 1.35
CA PRO A 27 -23.32 -6.67 2.56
C PRO A 27 -22.23 -7.57 3.15
N GLY A 28 -21.87 -7.36 4.42
CA GLY A 28 -20.78 -8.09 5.09
C GLY A 28 -19.38 -7.56 4.80
N GLY A 29 -19.22 -6.49 4.02
CA GLY A 29 -17.91 -5.96 3.69
C GLY A 29 -17.12 -5.38 4.87
N GLY A 30 -17.80 -4.98 5.95
CA GLY A 30 -17.13 -4.63 7.23
C GLY A 30 -16.38 -5.83 7.84
N GLU A 31 -16.98 -7.02 7.79
CA GLU A 31 -16.34 -8.25 8.26
C GLU A 31 -15.24 -8.71 7.29
N ALA A 32 -15.47 -8.59 5.99
CA ALA A 32 -14.45 -8.86 4.98
C ALA A 32 -13.23 -7.92 5.14
N LYS A 33 -13.45 -6.65 5.48
CA LYS A 33 -12.37 -5.70 5.79
C LYS A 33 -11.59 -6.14 7.03
N ARG A 34 -12.28 -6.61 8.06
CA ARG A 34 -11.66 -7.11 9.30
C ARG A 34 -10.74 -8.30 9.02
N LEU A 35 -11.23 -9.29 8.28
CA LEU A 35 -10.45 -10.47 7.89
C LEU A 35 -9.27 -10.09 6.99
N PHE A 36 -9.48 -9.23 6.00
CA PHE A 36 -8.41 -8.75 5.13
C PHE A 36 -7.29 -8.04 5.91
N VAL A 37 -7.66 -7.21 6.90
CA VAL A 37 -6.67 -6.56 7.78
C VAL A 37 -5.87 -7.58 8.59
N GLU A 38 -6.51 -8.65 9.06
CA GLU A 38 -5.86 -9.74 9.79
C GLU A 38 -4.86 -10.49 8.91
N ASP A 39 -5.27 -10.85 7.68
CA ASP A 39 -4.40 -11.51 6.70
C ASP A 39 -3.16 -10.66 6.36
N VAL A 40 -3.35 -9.34 6.15
CA VAL A 40 -2.25 -8.43 5.82
C VAL A 40 -1.29 -8.26 7.01
N ARG A 41 -1.78 -8.29 8.26
CA ARG A 41 -0.91 -8.27 9.45
C ARG A 41 -0.09 -9.54 9.55
N GLN A 42 -0.69 -10.70 9.37
CA GLN A 42 0.04 -11.98 9.39
C GLN A 42 1.10 -12.03 8.29
N LEU A 43 0.79 -11.50 7.11
CA LEU A 43 1.73 -11.39 6.01
C LEU A 43 2.87 -10.43 6.31
N LEU A 44 2.59 -9.29 6.95
CA LEU A 44 3.63 -8.34 7.40
C LEU A 44 4.55 -9.00 8.43
N ASP A 45 4.00 -9.70 9.42
CA ASP A 45 4.79 -10.39 10.45
C ASP A 45 5.71 -11.44 9.82
N SER A 46 5.16 -12.29 8.94
CA SER A 46 5.92 -13.32 8.22
C SER A 46 7.00 -12.71 7.32
N THR A 47 6.71 -11.57 6.70
CA THR A 47 7.66 -10.84 5.84
C THR A 47 8.78 -10.24 6.68
N ASN A 48 8.48 -9.67 7.85
CA ASN A 48 9.47 -9.10 8.75
C ASN A 48 10.38 -10.16 9.38
N GLU A 49 9.87 -11.37 9.63
CA GLU A 49 10.70 -12.50 10.10
C GLU A 49 11.75 -12.93 9.07
N LEU A 50 11.39 -12.91 7.78
CA LEU A 50 12.27 -13.33 6.68
C LEU A 50 13.17 -12.20 6.16
N GLN A 51 12.61 -10.99 6.05
CA GLN A 51 13.21 -9.83 5.41
C GLN A 51 12.79 -8.53 6.13
N PRO A 52 13.43 -8.21 7.28
CA PRO A 52 13.16 -6.98 8.01
C PRO A 52 13.40 -5.75 7.13
N HIS A 53 12.51 -4.76 7.22
CA HIS A 53 12.61 -3.48 6.49
C HIS A 53 12.68 -3.64 4.96
N SER A 54 12.06 -4.69 4.43
CA SER A 54 11.94 -4.86 2.98
C SER A 54 10.93 -3.87 2.39
N PRO A 55 11.05 -3.50 1.11
CA PRO A 55 10.04 -2.69 0.42
C PRO A 55 8.63 -3.32 0.45
N ALA A 56 8.55 -4.65 0.58
CA ALA A 56 7.29 -5.37 0.75
C ALA A 56 6.66 -5.08 2.13
N ALA A 57 7.45 -5.11 3.21
CA ALA A 57 6.98 -4.75 4.55
C ALA A 57 6.46 -3.30 4.59
N GLU A 58 7.19 -2.35 4.00
CA GLU A 58 6.75 -0.94 3.88
C GLU A 58 5.41 -0.81 3.13
N THR A 59 5.21 -1.63 2.10
CA THR A 59 3.97 -1.67 1.32
C THR A 59 2.79 -2.16 2.16
N TYR A 60 2.97 -3.22 2.95
CA TYR A 60 1.92 -3.75 3.82
C TYR A 60 1.59 -2.80 4.98
N GLU A 61 2.59 -2.14 5.57
CA GLU A 61 2.38 -1.11 6.58
C GLU A 61 1.59 0.08 6.04
N ALA A 62 1.94 0.56 4.84
CA ALA A 62 1.22 1.63 4.17
C ALA A 62 -0.24 1.22 3.87
N LEU A 63 -0.46 -0.02 3.43
CA LEU A 63 -1.80 -0.57 3.20
C LEU A 63 -2.62 -0.62 4.49
N LEU A 64 -2.06 -1.12 5.60
CA LEU A 64 -2.75 -1.13 6.90
C LEU A 64 -3.10 0.28 7.38
N ARG A 65 -2.21 1.25 7.18
CA ARG A 65 -2.47 2.67 7.50
C ARG A 65 -3.65 3.22 6.70
N ARG A 66 -3.70 2.94 5.40
CA ARG A 66 -4.80 3.34 4.50
C ARG A 66 -6.14 2.71 4.88
N LEU A 67 -6.12 1.48 5.38
CA LEU A 67 -7.33 0.79 5.86
C LEU A 67 -7.81 1.30 7.22
N GLY A 68 -7.05 2.17 7.89
CA GLY A 68 -7.32 2.62 9.26
C GLY A 68 -6.97 1.56 10.31
N ALA A 69 -6.09 0.62 9.98
CA ALA A 69 -5.70 -0.51 10.81
C ALA A 69 -4.27 -0.41 11.37
N ALA A 70 -3.57 0.69 11.14
CA ALA A 70 -2.27 0.97 11.77
C ALA A 70 -2.44 1.43 13.23
N GLY A 71 -1.46 1.12 14.08
CA GLY A 71 -1.46 1.52 15.49
C GLY A 71 -1.44 3.05 15.69
N PRO A 72 -1.81 3.55 16.88
CA PRO A 72 -2.03 4.98 17.14
C PRO A 72 -0.79 5.88 16.95
N ASP A 73 0.42 5.32 16.91
CA ASP A 73 1.67 6.04 16.64
C ASP A 73 1.99 6.22 15.14
N ALA A 74 1.21 5.61 14.25
CA ALA A 74 1.38 5.76 12.81
C ALA A 74 0.74 7.08 12.36
N ALA A 75 1.47 8.18 12.56
CA ALA A 75 1.07 9.54 12.17
C ALA A 75 0.29 9.54 10.85
N GLY A 76 -1.00 9.91 10.95
CA GLY A 76 -1.89 10.08 9.83
C GLY A 76 -1.36 11.17 8.91
N GLY A 77 -0.86 10.76 7.75
CA GLY A 77 -0.36 11.66 6.73
C GLY A 77 0.05 10.86 5.51
N LEU A 78 -0.41 11.30 4.33
CA LEU A 78 -0.11 10.74 3.02
C LEU A 78 1.41 10.76 2.75
N GLY A 79 2.12 9.75 3.24
CA GLY A 79 3.50 9.49 2.89
C GLY A 79 3.54 8.67 1.61
N VAL A 80 3.96 9.29 0.52
CA VAL A 80 4.30 8.60 -0.73
C VAL A 80 5.40 7.59 -0.41
N VAL A 81 5.12 6.30 -0.55
CA VAL A 81 6.17 5.27 -0.54
C VAL A 81 6.87 5.34 -1.90
N PRO A 82 8.16 5.67 -1.99
CA PRO A 82 8.87 5.68 -3.26
C PRO A 82 8.97 4.25 -3.80
N THR A 83 8.59 4.06 -5.07
CA THR A 83 8.79 2.80 -5.78
C THR A 83 10.28 2.44 -5.77
N PRO A 84 10.68 1.23 -5.33
CA PRO A 84 12.08 0.83 -5.30
C PRO A 84 12.65 0.75 -6.73
N GLU A 85 13.74 1.49 -7.00
CA GLU A 85 14.38 1.59 -8.33
C GLU A 85 15.13 0.34 -8.80
N ARG A 86 15.20 -0.72 -7.98
CA ARG A 86 15.91 -1.96 -8.33
C ARG A 86 15.01 -2.93 -9.09
N GLY A 87 14.77 -2.63 -10.36
CA GLY A 87 14.06 -3.53 -11.27
C GLY A 87 14.08 -3.14 -12.75
N LEU A 88 14.78 -2.07 -13.14
CA LEU A 88 14.89 -1.71 -14.55
C LEU A 88 15.89 -2.65 -15.24
N PRO A 89 15.48 -3.43 -16.26
CA PRO A 89 16.43 -4.18 -17.09
C PRO A 89 17.37 -3.18 -17.79
N PRO A 90 18.65 -3.53 -18.02
CA PRO A 90 19.57 -2.64 -18.71
C PRO A 90 18.99 -2.31 -20.08
N SER A 91 18.85 -1.01 -20.37
CA SER A 91 18.51 -0.54 -21.71
C SER A 91 19.67 -0.90 -22.64
N GLY A 92 19.60 -2.10 -23.23
CA GLY A 92 20.46 -2.48 -24.33
C GLY A 92 20.01 -1.71 -25.57
N SER A 93 20.79 -0.70 -25.95
CA SER A 93 20.72 -0.12 -27.29
C SER A 93 21.09 -1.23 -28.27
N GLY A 94 20.16 -1.62 -29.12
CA GLY A 94 20.45 -2.43 -30.29
C GLY A 94 21.18 -1.57 -31.33
N GLU A 95 22.41 -1.95 -31.62
CA GLU A 95 23.05 -1.78 -32.93
C GLU A 95 23.40 -3.17 -33.47
#